data_AF-A0A0D2E3D4-F1
#
_entry.id   AF-A0A0D2E3D4-F1
#
_cell.length_a   1.000
_cell.length_b   1.000
_cell.length_c   1.000
_cell.angle_alpha   90.00
_cell.angle_beta   90.00
_cell.angle_gamma   90.00
#
_symmetry.space_group_name_H-M   'P 1'
#
loop_
_entity.id
_entity.type
_entity.pdbx_description
1 polymer ?
#
loop_
_entity_poly.entity_id
_entity_poly.type
_entity_poly.pdbx_seq_one_letter_code
_entity_poly.pdbx_strand_id
1 'polypeptide(L)'
;MLQMPILRTSRSAERKSRAQHSASPARHEVFPSHRDQSQVVESTYQQAVKVEQVDDSLPKDQLVEALRGQHALVIAFSGSQTQNSIKLADAAFEAGVKHIVPADYGSCDSSDPRSLELVPLYKSKKEVRDYLIGLSQRSRPDGSHLTWTSLITGHFFDYGLKSGLLAVDIKEHKARVFDGGNIRFSASTLADIGLATAKVLGRVGDARLSNKLVNAHSVATTQNELIGKVEGAVGPKFEVEQVSSNEYIKEQKGLLAGDGSQDSAAIEELVSVEGIVMQIGRTKGICS
;
A
#
# COMPACT_ATOMS: atom_id res chain seq x y z
N MET A 1 -15.55 -24.97 -5.25
CA MET A 1 -16.21 -24.93 -3.92
C MET A 1 -15.10 -24.86 -2.89
N LEU A 2 -14.78 -23.67 -2.36
CA LEU A 2 -13.83 -23.56 -1.25
C LEU A 2 -14.34 -22.52 -0.27
N GLN A 3 -14.56 -22.99 0.95
CA GLN A 3 -15.10 -22.27 2.09
C GLN A 3 -14.14 -21.18 2.57
N MET A 4 -14.70 -19.99 2.79
CA MET A 4 -14.18 -19.02 3.76
C MET A 4 -14.49 -19.50 5.19
N PRO A 5 -13.68 -19.11 6.18
CA PRO A 5 -14.26 -18.30 7.25
C PRO A 5 -13.41 -17.11 7.73
N ILE A 6 -14.11 -16.29 8.52
CA ILE A 6 -13.94 -14.88 8.91
C ILE A 6 -13.14 -14.71 10.22
N LEU A 7 -12.61 -13.49 10.46
CA LEU A 7 -12.02 -12.94 11.69
C LEU A 7 -12.66 -13.41 13.03
N ARG A 8 -11.83 -13.56 14.08
CA ARG A 8 -12.11 -12.99 15.43
C ARG A 8 -10.90 -12.97 16.38
N THR A 9 -11.02 -12.06 17.34
CA THR A 9 -10.13 -11.75 18.46
C THR A 9 -10.16 -12.80 19.58
N SER A 10 -9.15 -12.70 20.45
CA SER A 10 -8.72 -13.64 21.51
C SER A 10 -9.81 -14.44 22.25
N ARG A 11 -9.66 -15.77 22.27
CA ARG A 11 -9.52 -16.59 23.49
C ARG A 11 -9.22 -18.05 23.13
N SER A 12 -8.40 -18.67 23.98
CA SER A 12 -7.87 -20.04 23.98
C SER A 12 -8.78 -21.16 23.44
N ALA A 13 -8.19 -22.11 22.70
CA ALA A 13 -8.06 -23.52 23.11
C ALA A 13 -7.40 -24.36 22.01
N GLU A 14 -6.45 -25.21 22.41
CA GLU A 14 -5.78 -26.22 21.60
C GLU A 14 -6.76 -27.24 20.99
N ARG A 15 -6.51 -27.65 19.73
CA ARG A 15 -6.63 -29.05 19.30
C ARG A 15 -5.92 -29.30 17.98
N LYS A 16 -4.96 -30.21 18.01
CA LYS A 16 -4.24 -30.76 16.84
C LYS A 16 -5.21 -31.55 15.95
N SER A 17 -5.18 -31.31 14.64
CA SER A 17 -5.52 -32.33 13.65
C SER A 17 -4.65 -32.17 12.40
N ARG A 18 -4.20 -33.32 11.91
CA ARG A 18 -3.19 -33.54 10.87
C ARG A 18 -3.89 -33.68 9.51
N ALA A 19 -3.49 -32.91 8.51
CA ALA A 19 -3.84 -33.18 7.11
C ALA A 19 -2.69 -32.76 6.17
N GLN A 20 -2.57 -33.49 5.07
CA GLN A 20 -1.39 -33.70 4.25
C GLN A 20 -1.14 -32.61 3.20
N HIS A 21 0.15 -32.26 3.08
CA HIS A 21 0.97 -31.90 1.90
C HIS A 21 0.28 -31.46 0.59
N SER A 22 0.54 -30.20 0.23
CA SER A 22 0.92 -29.79 -1.13
C SER A 22 1.99 -28.69 -1.03
N ALA A 23 3.19 -28.91 -1.57
CA ALA A 23 4.29 -27.95 -1.51
C ALA A 23 4.01 -26.74 -2.42
N SER A 24 3.68 -25.61 -1.80
CA SER A 24 3.74 -24.28 -2.43
C SER A 24 5.16 -23.72 -2.25
N PRO A 25 5.71 -22.92 -3.19
CA PRO A 25 6.98 -22.25 -2.97
C PRO A 25 6.94 -21.43 -1.67
N ALA A 26 8.00 -21.55 -0.87
CA ALA A 26 8.12 -20.88 0.41
C ALA A 26 8.09 -19.36 0.23
N ARG A 27 7.21 -18.68 0.97
CA ARG A 27 7.20 -17.22 1.07
C ARG A 27 8.30 -16.80 2.05
N HIS A 28 9.05 -15.77 1.69
CA HIS A 28 10.13 -15.21 2.50
C HIS A 28 9.75 -13.78 2.89
N GLU A 29 9.88 -13.48 4.18
CA GLU A 29 9.67 -12.14 4.71
C GLU A 29 10.92 -11.67 5.42
N VAL A 30 11.34 -10.43 5.12
CA VAL A 30 12.51 -9.79 5.71
C VAL A 30 12.02 -8.66 6.62
N PHE A 31 12.39 -8.71 7.89
CA PHE A 31 12.04 -7.67 8.88
C PHE A 31 13.31 -7.05 9.50
N PRO A 32 13.31 -5.74 9.83
CA PRO A 32 14.30 -5.14 10.71
C PRO A 32 14.21 -5.72 12.13
N SER A 33 15.35 -5.85 12.80
CA SER A 33 15.57 -6.52 14.07
C SER A 33 14.95 -5.88 15.33
N HIS A 34 14.58 -4.59 15.34
CA HIS A 34 13.98 -3.96 16.54
C HIS A 34 12.61 -3.31 16.30
N ARG A 35 11.56 -4.12 16.22
CA ARG A 35 10.30 -3.75 16.88
C ARG A 35 10.48 -3.98 18.39
N ASP A 36 9.94 -3.07 19.21
CA ASP A 36 9.74 -3.32 20.65
C ASP A 36 9.20 -4.75 20.83
N GLN A 37 9.94 -5.59 21.56
CA GLN A 37 9.60 -6.99 21.78
C GLN A 37 8.23 -7.15 22.47
N SER A 38 7.66 -6.07 23.03
CA SER A 38 6.30 -6.02 23.55
C SER A 38 5.19 -6.06 22.47
N GLN A 39 5.54 -5.88 21.18
CA GLN A 39 4.60 -5.88 20.05
C GLN A 39 4.94 -6.90 18.94
N VAL A 40 5.74 -7.93 19.23
CA VAL A 40 5.89 -9.07 18.30
C VAL A 40 4.63 -9.91 18.40
N VAL A 41 3.67 -9.63 17.51
CA VAL A 41 2.56 -10.56 17.28
C VAL A 41 3.17 -11.77 16.57
N GLU A 42 3.23 -12.92 17.24
CA GLU A 42 3.59 -14.19 16.60
C GLU A 42 2.71 -14.36 15.35
N SER A 43 3.33 -14.45 14.19
CA SER A 43 2.58 -14.67 12.96
C SER A 43 2.07 -16.11 12.93
N THR A 44 0.75 -16.27 12.92
CA THR A 44 0.08 -17.55 12.68
C THR A 44 0.02 -17.86 11.19
N TYR A 45 1.16 -17.94 10.51
CA TYR A 45 1.19 -18.41 9.13
C TYR A 45 0.73 -19.88 9.11
N GLN A 46 -0.39 -20.17 8.43
CA GLN A 46 -0.90 -21.54 8.27
C GLN A 46 0.00 -22.41 7.36
N GLN A 47 1.00 -21.80 6.72
CA GLN A 47 2.06 -22.45 5.95
C GLN A 47 3.43 -21.99 6.47
N ALA A 48 4.47 -22.80 6.28
CA ALA A 48 5.83 -22.44 6.66
C ALA A 48 6.31 -21.21 5.87
N VAL A 49 6.36 -20.05 6.52
CA VAL A 49 7.04 -18.85 6.03
C VAL A 49 8.44 -18.85 6.63
N LYS A 50 9.45 -18.66 5.79
CA LYS A 50 10.81 -18.47 6.27
C LYS A 50 10.99 -16.99 6.61
N VAL A 51 11.35 -16.72 7.85
CA VAL A 51 11.64 -15.36 8.32
C VAL A 51 13.15 -15.16 8.31
N GLU A 52 13.61 -14.15 7.59
CA GLU A 52 15.01 -13.72 7.60
C GLU A 52 15.10 -12.41 8.39
N GLN A 53 16.02 -12.37 9.35
CA GLN A 53 16.29 -11.16 10.14
C GLN A 53 17.53 -10.47 9.57
N VAL A 54 17.44 -9.16 9.40
CA VAL A 54 18.56 -8.31 8.99
C VAL A 54 18.67 -7.13 9.94
N ASP A 55 19.88 -6.57 10.03
CA ASP A 55 20.14 -5.39 10.86
C ASP A 55 19.34 -4.17 10.38
N ASP A 56 18.94 -3.31 11.32
CA ASP A 56 18.13 -2.11 11.06
C ASP A 56 18.81 -1.09 10.15
N SER A 57 20.15 -1.09 10.10
CA SER A 57 20.92 -0.27 9.16
C SER A 57 20.79 -0.74 7.70
N LEU A 58 20.19 -1.92 7.49
CA LEU A 58 19.98 -2.58 6.20
C LEU A 58 21.29 -2.71 5.40
N PRO A 59 22.32 -3.38 5.95
CA PRO A 59 23.60 -3.53 5.27
C PRO A 59 23.43 -4.41 4.03
N LYS A 60 24.07 -3.97 2.93
CA LYS A 60 23.82 -4.51 1.60
C LYS A 60 24.09 -6.01 1.50
N ASP A 61 25.17 -6.49 2.10
CA ASP A 61 25.57 -7.90 2.11
C ASP A 61 24.53 -8.81 2.76
N GLN A 62 23.96 -8.41 3.91
CA GLN A 62 22.88 -9.16 4.54
C GLN A 62 21.61 -9.17 3.70
N LEU A 63 21.26 -8.04 3.08
CA LEU A 63 20.10 -7.96 2.18
C LEU A 63 20.27 -8.85 0.95
N VAL A 64 21.45 -8.83 0.32
CA VAL A 64 21.75 -9.67 -0.85
C VAL A 64 21.63 -11.14 -0.48
N GLU A 65 22.18 -11.55 0.67
CA GLU A 65 22.11 -12.93 1.12
C GLU A 65 20.68 -13.37 1.43
N ALA A 66 19.91 -12.54 2.13
CA ALA A 66 18.49 -12.81 2.43
C ALA A 66 17.62 -12.91 1.15
N LEU A 67 17.98 -12.18 0.10
CA LEU A 67 17.25 -12.16 -1.18
C LEU A 67 17.74 -13.21 -2.19
N ARG A 68 18.84 -13.91 -1.91
CA ARG A 68 19.41 -14.90 -2.83
C ARG A 68 18.42 -16.05 -3.04
N GLY A 69 18.20 -16.41 -4.30
CA GLY A 69 17.24 -17.46 -4.68
C GLY A 69 15.77 -17.03 -4.65
N GLN A 70 15.47 -15.78 -4.28
CA GLN A 70 14.10 -15.25 -4.34
C GLN A 70 13.76 -14.76 -5.75
N HIS A 71 12.52 -15.02 -6.17
CA HIS A 71 12.05 -14.66 -7.51
C HIS A 71 11.55 -13.22 -7.60
N ALA A 72 10.99 -12.70 -6.52
CA ALA A 72 10.42 -11.36 -6.45
C ALA A 72 10.57 -10.76 -5.05
N LEU A 73 10.52 -9.45 -4.98
CA LEU A 73 10.51 -8.67 -3.74
C LEU A 73 9.24 -7.83 -3.68
N VAL A 74 8.54 -7.88 -2.54
CA VAL A 74 7.41 -7.00 -2.22
C VAL A 74 7.81 -6.10 -1.07
N ILE A 75 7.72 -4.78 -1.28
CA ILE A 75 8.03 -3.79 -0.25
C ILE A 75 6.70 -3.30 0.33
N ALA A 76 6.47 -3.51 1.62
CA ALA A 76 5.19 -3.24 2.31
C ALA A 76 5.34 -2.44 3.61
N PHE A 77 6.43 -1.69 3.76
CA PHE A 77 6.58 -0.66 4.80
C PHE A 77 6.20 0.73 4.27
N SER A 78 6.26 1.75 5.13
CA SER A 78 5.90 3.13 4.76
C SER A 78 6.68 3.64 3.54
N GLY A 79 5.96 4.17 2.54
CA GLY A 79 6.56 4.80 1.36
C GLY A 79 7.42 6.04 1.64
N SER A 80 7.42 6.55 2.88
CA SER A 80 8.36 7.60 3.32
C SER A 80 9.79 7.10 3.52
N GLN A 81 10.01 5.78 3.65
CA GLN A 81 11.34 5.20 3.83
C GLN A 81 12.04 4.99 2.47
N THR A 82 12.29 6.08 1.75
CA THR A 82 12.86 6.06 0.40
C THR A 82 14.19 5.31 0.35
N GLN A 83 15.13 5.64 1.24
CA GLN A 83 16.47 5.06 1.24
C GLN A 83 16.46 3.55 1.53
N ASN A 84 15.54 3.10 2.40
CA ASN A 84 15.38 1.67 2.68
C ASN A 84 14.86 0.92 1.45
N SER A 85 13.93 1.53 0.70
CA SER A 85 13.42 0.97 -0.56
C SER A 85 14.52 0.86 -1.62
N ILE A 86 15.37 1.89 -1.73
CA ILE A 86 16.50 1.91 -2.68
C ILE A 86 17.53 0.83 -2.32
N LYS A 87 17.93 0.73 -1.04
CA LYS A 87 18.86 -0.31 -0.57
C LYS A 87 18.35 -1.73 -0.89
N LEU A 88 17.06 -1.97 -0.66
CA LEU A 88 16.42 -3.24 -1.00
C LEU A 88 16.37 -3.48 -2.51
N ALA A 89 16.12 -2.45 -3.31
CA ALA A 89 16.11 -2.56 -4.77
C ALA A 89 17.51 -2.93 -5.31
N ASP A 90 18.57 -2.31 -4.80
CA ASP A 90 19.94 -2.64 -5.15
C ASP A 90 20.33 -4.05 -4.76
N ALA A 91 20.01 -4.45 -3.53
CA ALA A 91 20.27 -5.80 -3.05
C ALA A 91 19.50 -6.85 -3.85
N ALA A 92 18.23 -6.57 -4.20
CA ALA A 92 17.41 -7.42 -5.05
C ALA A 92 18.00 -7.55 -6.47
N PHE A 93 18.48 -6.45 -7.04
CA PHE A 93 19.16 -6.49 -8.33
C PHE A 93 20.38 -7.39 -8.29
N GLU A 94 21.26 -7.24 -7.29
CA GLU A 94 22.49 -8.03 -7.13
C GLU A 94 22.21 -9.49 -6.80
N ALA A 95 21.20 -9.79 -5.97
CA ALA A 95 20.81 -11.15 -5.61
C ALA A 95 20.12 -11.94 -6.74
N GLY A 96 19.84 -11.29 -7.88
CA GLY A 96 19.19 -11.92 -9.03
C GLY A 96 17.66 -11.97 -8.97
N VAL A 97 17.03 -11.14 -8.12
CA VAL A 97 15.56 -11.04 -8.02
C VAL A 97 14.98 -10.53 -9.35
N LYS A 98 13.94 -11.19 -9.86
CA LYS A 98 13.41 -10.91 -11.21
C LYS A 98 12.44 -9.72 -11.24
N HIS A 99 11.72 -9.50 -10.13
CA HIS A 99 10.63 -8.52 -10.09
C HIS A 99 10.49 -7.82 -8.73
N ILE A 100 10.18 -6.52 -8.74
CA ILE A 100 9.91 -5.73 -7.52
C ILE A 100 8.50 -5.13 -7.57
N VAL A 101 7.76 -5.26 -6.47
CA VAL A 101 6.54 -4.47 -6.19
C VAL A 101 6.88 -3.46 -5.08
N PRO A 102 7.05 -2.15 -5.39
CA PRO A 102 7.42 -1.14 -4.41
C PRO A 102 6.24 -0.78 -3.48
N ALA A 103 6.54 -0.03 -2.40
CA ALA A 103 5.57 0.51 -1.45
C ALA A 103 4.75 1.67 -2.02
N ASP A 104 4.00 1.40 -3.09
CA ASP A 104 3.22 2.40 -3.83
C ASP A 104 1.77 2.41 -3.35
N TYR A 105 1.02 1.32 -3.57
CA TYR A 105 -0.36 0.97 -3.12
C TYR A 105 -1.33 2.14 -2.90
N GLY A 106 -1.14 3.25 -3.60
CA GLY A 106 -1.70 4.54 -3.20
C GLY A 106 -3.10 4.77 -3.75
N SER A 107 -3.68 5.88 -3.30
CA SER A 107 -4.96 6.38 -3.82
C SER A 107 -4.88 6.88 -5.26
N CYS A 108 -3.70 7.30 -5.70
CA CYS A 108 -3.46 7.82 -7.05
C CYS A 108 -2.03 7.57 -7.54
N ASP A 109 -1.77 7.90 -8.80
CA ASP A 109 -0.40 7.98 -9.32
C ASP A 109 0.36 9.13 -8.61
N SER A 110 1.31 8.75 -7.75
CA SER A 110 2.14 9.70 -7.01
C SER A 110 3.11 10.51 -7.88
N SER A 111 3.22 10.24 -9.18
CA SER A 111 4.00 11.03 -10.14
C SER A 111 3.17 12.11 -10.84
N ASP A 112 1.85 12.15 -10.64
CA ASP A 112 1.02 13.21 -11.21
C ASP A 112 1.48 14.59 -10.69
N PRO A 113 1.69 15.60 -11.56
CA PRO A 113 2.20 16.91 -11.15
C PRO A 113 1.36 17.57 -10.06
N ARG A 114 0.03 17.46 -10.13
CA ARG A 114 -0.85 18.01 -9.10
C ARG A 114 -0.61 17.27 -7.78
N SER A 115 -0.61 15.95 -7.81
CA SER A 115 -0.41 15.15 -6.59
C SER A 115 0.96 15.42 -5.94
N LEU A 116 2.02 15.60 -6.71
CA LEU A 116 3.37 15.96 -6.22
C LEU A 116 3.44 17.34 -5.55
N GLU A 117 2.67 18.31 -6.04
CA GLU A 117 2.55 19.61 -5.41
C GLU A 117 1.74 19.55 -4.11
N LEU A 118 0.82 18.58 -4.00
CA LEU A 118 -0.11 18.48 -2.89
C LEU A 118 0.46 17.71 -1.70
N VAL A 119 1.08 16.56 -1.93
CA VAL A 119 1.43 15.61 -0.86
C VAL A 119 2.94 15.35 -0.85
N PRO A 120 3.69 15.80 0.18
CA PRO A 120 5.15 15.59 0.25
C PRO A 120 5.58 14.12 0.14
N LEU A 121 4.80 13.20 0.72
CA LEU A 121 5.02 11.75 0.64
C LEU A 121 5.12 11.23 -0.81
N TYR A 122 4.44 11.87 -1.76
CA TYR A 122 4.45 11.43 -3.15
C TYR A 122 5.79 11.69 -3.85
N LYS A 123 6.58 12.66 -3.37
CA LYS A 123 7.96 12.86 -3.83
C LYS A 123 8.83 11.64 -3.50
N SER A 124 8.71 11.10 -2.27
CA SER A 124 9.40 9.87 -1.86
C SER A 124 9.02 8.68 -2.74
N LYS A 125 7.73 8.48 -3.01
CA LYS A 125 7.25 7.40 -3.89
C LYS A 125 7.74 7.57 -5.32
N LYS A 126 7.73 8.79 -5.85
CA LYS A 126 8.28 9.11 -7.17
C LYS A 126 9.78 8.81 -7.24
N GLU A 127 10.55 9.20 -6.24
CA GLU A 127 12.00 8.94 -6.19
C GLU A 127 12.31 7.44 -6.27
N VAL A 128 11.59 6.61 -5.49
CA VAL A 128 11.72 5.15 -5.57
C VAL A 128 11.33 4.63 -6.96
N ARG A 129 10.27 5.17 -7.58
CA ARG A 129 9.83 4.74 -8.91
C ARG A 129 10.84 5.13 -10.01
N ASP A 130 11.35 6.35 -9.98
CA ASP A 130 12.40 6.82 -10.88
C ASP A 130 13.65 5.95 -10.74
N TYR A 131 14.00 5.58 -9.50
CA TYR A 131 15.10 4.66 -9.22
C TYR A 131 14.88 3.30 -9.89
N LEU A 132 13.70 2.70 -9.73
CA LEU A 132 13.34 1.42 -10.33
C LEU A 132 13.30 1.48 -11.86
N ILE A 133 12.85 2.60 -12.45
CA ILE A 133 12.95 2.84 -13.89
C ILE A 133 14.40 2.75 -14.33
N GLY A 134 15.31 3.50 -13.69
CA GLY A 134 16.74 3.46 -14.02
C GLY A 134 17.37 2.09 -13.80
N LEU A 135 17.04 1.43 -12.69
CA LEU A 135 17.54 0.09 -12.35
C LEU A 135 17.09 -0.96 -13.38
N SER A 136 15.85 -0.87 -13.89
CA SER A 136 15.32 -1.81 -14.90
C SER A 136 16.04 -1.74 -16.25
N GLN A 137 16.69 -0.61 -16.55
CA GLN A 137 17.48 -0.45 -17.77
C GLN A 137 18.88 -1.10 -17.67
N ARG A 138 19.32 -1.46 -16.47
CA ARG A 138 20.62 -2.10 -16.26
C ARG A 138 20.51 -3.59 -16.55
N SER A 139 21.46 -4.12 -17.33
CA SER A 139 21.64 -5.57 -17.48
C SER A 139 22.55 -6.11 -16.38
N ARG A 140 22.29 -7.35 -15.99
CA ARG A 140 23.20 -8.16 -15.14
C ARG A 140 24.29 -8.80 -15.99
N PRO A 141 25.34 -9.40 -15.38
CA PRO A 141 26.37 -10.13 -16.11
C PRO A 141 25.83 -11.28 -16.98
N ASP A 142 24.69 -11.87 -16.61
CA ASP A 142 24.01 -12.91 -17.39
C ASP A 142 23.07 -12.37 -18.49
N GLY A 143 23.06 -11.05 -18.70
CA GLY A 143 22.19 -10.37 -19.66
C GLY A 143 20.74 -10.20 -19.20
N SER A 144 20.36 -10.68 -18.01
CA SER A 144 19.01 -10.50 -17.48
C SER A 144 18.77 -9.09 -16.95
N HIS A 145 17.50 -8.70 -16.89
CA HIS A 145 17.05 -7.41 -16.35
C HIS A 145 16.12 -7.62 -15.15
N LEU A 146 16.06 -6.61 -14.27
CA LEU A 146 15.04 -6.52 -13.24
C LEU A 146 13.81 -5.80 -13.78
N THR A 147 12.63 -6.27 -13.42
CA THR A 147 11.36 -5.60 -13.74
C THR A 147 10.65 -5.12 -12.48
N TRP A 148 9.71 -4.20 -12.61
CA TRP A 148 8.90 -3.74 -11.49
C TRP A 148 7.44 -3.49 -11.86
N THR A 149 6.54 -3.49 -10.89
CA THR A 149 5.14 -3.08 -11.07
C THR A 149 4.68 -2.27 -9.88
N SER A 150 4.30 -1.01 -10.12
CA SER A 150 3.63 -0.18 -9.11
C SER A 150 2.13 -0.43 -9.14
N LEU A 151 1.55 -0.78 -7.99
CA LEU A 151 0.10 -0.94 -7.85
C LEU A 151 -0.53 0.34 -7.31
N ILE A 152 -1.49 0.89 -8.03
CA ILE A 152 -2.33 2.01 -7.58
C ILE A 152 -3.71 1.44 -7.24
N THR A 153 -4.05 1.45 -5.96
CA THR A 153 -5.18 0.64 -5.45
C THR A 153 -6.38 1.45 -4.97
N GLY A 154 -6.33 2.77 -5.11
CA GLY A 154 -7.27 3.62 -4.42
C GLY A 154 -6.99 3.65 -2.92
N HIS A 155 -7.87 4.31 -2.16
CA HIS A 155 -7.77 4.33 -0.70
C HIS A 155 -7.90 2.93 -0.11
N PHE A 156 -7.19 2.68 1.00
CA PHE A 156 -7.36 1.44 1.76
C PHE A 156 -8.73 1.48 2.46
N PHE A 157 -9.71 0.76 1.91
CA PHE A 157 -11.12 0.90 2.26
C PHE A 157 -11.39 0.51 3.72
N ASP A 158 -11.05 -0.72 4.11
CA ASP A 158 -11.30 -1.26 5.43
C ASP A 158 -10.37 -0.69 6.52
N TYR A 159 -9.18 -0.21 6.13
CA TYR A 159 -8.34 0.61 7.00
C TYR A 159 -8.97 2.00 7.21
N GLY A 160 -9.40 2.66 6.14
CA GLY A 160 -9.89 4.02 6.19
C GLY A 160 -11.25 4.18 6.88
N LEU A 161 -12.08 3.13 6.90
CA LEU A 161 -13.26 3.06 7.75
C LEU A 161 -12.92 3.03 9.26
N LYS A 162 -11.70 2.64 9.63
CA LYS A 162 -11.25 2.56 11.03
C LYS A 162 -10.38 3.75 11.43
N SER A 163 -9.57 4.28 10.50
CA SER A 163 -8.61 5.35 10.77
C SER A 163 -9.15 6.75 10.52
N GLY A 164 -10.26 6.88 9.78
CA GLY A 164 -10.76 8.18 9.32
C GLY A 164 -10.21 8.63 7.97
N LEU A 165 -9.34 7.84 7.31
CA LEU A 165 -8.78 8.14 5.97
C LEU A 165 -9.84 8.39 4.88
N LEU A 166 -11.07 7.91 5.07
CA LEU A 166 -12.19 8.16 4.15
C LEU A 166 -13.04 9.38 4.55
N ALA A 167 -12.56 10.18 5.51
CA ALA A 167 -13.27 11.32 6.10
C ALA A 167 -14.62 10.94 6.76
N VAL A 168 -14.71 9.71 7.27
CA VAL A 168 -15.87 9.16 7.98
C VAL A 168 -15.39 8.60 9.32
N ASP A 169 -15.85 9.20 10.42
CA ASP A 169 -15.67 8.71 11.77
C ASP A 169 -16.91 7.93 12.21
N ILE A 170 -16.81 6.60 12.12
CA ILE A 170 -17.91 5.70 12.48
C ILE A 170 -18.21 5.74 13.98
N LYS A 171 -17.20 5.99 14.82
CA LYS A 171 -17.33 5.94 16.27
C LYS A 171 -18.05 7.18 16.79
N GLU A 172 -17.65 8.35 16.31
CA GLU A 172 -18.25 9.63 16.71
C GLU A 172 -19.46 10.01 15.85
N HIS A 173 -19.81 9.19 14.86
CA HIS A 173 -20.89 9.45 13.91
C HIS A 173 -20.75 10.79 13.19
N LYS A 174 -19.53 11.08 12.73
CA LYS A 174 -19.20 12.33 12.00
C LYS A 174 -18.64 12.02 10.64
N ALA A 175 -18.93 12.87 9.66
CA ALA A 175 -18.31 12.78 8.35
C ALA A 175 -18.01 14.17 7.82
N ARG A 176 -16.85 14.30 7.16
CA ARG A 176 -16.52 15.47 6.37
C ARG A 176 -16.76 15.17 4.90
N VAL A 177 -17.62 15.94 4.26
CA VAL A 177 -17.98 15.78 2.85
C VAL A 177 -17.35 16.89 2.03
N PHE A 178 -16.51 16.50 1.09
CA PHE A 178 -15.79 17.41 0.21
C PHE A 178 -16.57 17.69 -1.06
N ASP A 179 -16.65 18.96 -1.45
CA ASP A 179 -17.19 19.43 -2.73
C ASP A 179 -18.56 18.80 -3.10
N GLY A 180 -19.43 18.64 -2.09
CA GLY A 180 -20.78 18.08 -2.24
C GLY A 180 -20.84 16.54 -2.26
N GLY A 181 -19.71 15.84 -2.14
CA GLY A 181 -19.68 14.40 -1.83
C GLY A 181 -20.03 13.44 -2.95
N ASN A 182 -20.22 13.94 -4.18
CA ASN A 182 -20.63 13.15 -5.35
C ASN A 182 -19.48 12.86 -6.33
N ILE A 183 -18.24 13.20 -5.97
CA ILE A 183 -17.05 12.81 -6.74
C ILE A 183 -16.81 11.31 -6.54
N ARG A 184 -16.69 10.56 -7.65
CA ARG A 184 -16.36 9.14 -7.59
C ARG A 184 -14.87 8.97 -7.34
N PHE A 185 -14.54 8.16 -6.34
CA PHE A 185 -13.17 7.76 -6.01
C PHE A 185 -13.04 6.23 -5.94
N SER A 186 -11.81 5.75 -6.10
CA SER A 186 -11.46 4.33 -6.00
C SER A 186 -10.99 3.98 -4.60
N ALA A 187 -11.34 2.80 -4.14
CA ALA A 187 -10.81 2.20 -2.92
C ALA A 187 -10.67 0.68 -3.08
N SER A 188 -9.89 0.06 -2.21
CA SER A 188 -9.72 -1.39 -2.16
C SER A 188 -9.63 -1.87 -0.74
N THR A 189 -10.18 -3.06 -0.47
CA THR A 189 -9.87 -3.73 0.79
C THR A 189 -8.40 -4.16 0.82
N LEU A 190 -7.78 -4.21 2.00
CA LEU A 190 -6.42 -4.72 2.15
C LEU A 190 -6.28 -6.17 1.61
N ALA A 191 -7.33 -6.97 1.70
CA ALA A 191 -7.39 -8.31 1.14
C ALA A 191 -7.31 -8.31 -0.40
N ASP A 192 -8.04 -7.40 -1.06
CA ASP A 192 -8.01 -7.26 -2.52
C ASP A 192 -6.66 -6.72 -3.01
N ILE A 193 -6.02 -5.84 -2.24
CA ILE A 193 -4.65 -5.36 -2.52
C ILE A 193 -3.68 -6.54 -2.45
N GLY A 194 -3.75 -7.35 -1.39
CA GLY A 194 -2.94 -8.58 -1.29
C GLY A 194 -3.17 -9.55 -2.45
N LEU A 195 -4.43 -9.69 -2.88
CA LEU A 195 -4.78 -10.52 -4.05
C LEU A 195 -4.22 -9.94 -5.35
N ALA A 196 -4.29 -8.62 -5.56
CA ALA A 196 -3.73 -7.95 -6.73
C ALA A 196 -2.21 -8.14 -6.79
N THR A 197 -1.51 -7.93 -5.66
CA THR A 197 -0.07 -8.21 -5.54
C THR A 197 0.25 -9.66 -5.87
N ALA A 198 -0.49 -10.63 -5.31
CA ALA A 198 -0.27 -12.04 -5.62
C ALA A 198 -0.50 -12.37 -7.10
N LYS A 199 -1.47 -11.73 -7.76
CA LYS A 199 -1.72 -11.89 -9.21
C LYS A 199 -0.59 -11.30 -10.06
N VAL A 200 -0.01 -10.17 -9.66
CA VAL A 200 1.20 -9.61 -10.31
C VAL A 200 2.36 -10.59 -10.21
N LEU A 201 2.62 -11.12 -9.01
CA LEU A 201 3.70 -12.08 -8.78
C LEU A 201 3.50 -13.40 -9.55
N GLY A 202 2.26 -13.85 -9.74
CA GLY A 202 1.93 -15.01 -10.56
C GLY A 202 2.11 -14.79 -12.07
N ARG A 203 2.45 -13.57 -12.50
CA ARG A 203 2.59 -13.15 -13.90
C ARG A 203 3.90 -12.38 -14.15
N VAL A 204 4.93 -12.63 -13.35
CA VAL A 204 6.26 -12.05 -13.58
C VAL A 204 6.73 -12.33 -15.01
N GLY A 205 7.16 -11.27 -15.71
CA GLY A 205 7.54 -11.33 -17.13
C GLY A 205 6.41 -10.98 -18.10
N ASP A 206 5.16 -10.81 -17.63
CA ASP A 206 4.08 -10.28 -18.47
C ASP A 206 4.38 -8.82 -18.84
N ALA A 207 4.48 -8.54 -20.15
CA ALA A 207 4.76 -7.20 -20.67
C ALA A 207 3.66 -6.17 -20.34
N ARG A 208 2.45 -6.61 -19.98
CA ARG A 208 1.35 -5.74 -19.53
C ARG A 208 1.54 -5.23 -18.11
N LEU A 209 2.40 -5.87 -17.32
CA LEU A 209 2.65 -5.53 -15.91
C LEU A 209 4.07 -4.98 -15.71
N SER A 210 5.03 -5.49 -16.48
CA SER A 210 6.45 -5.17 -16.33
C SER A 210 6.73 -3.70 -16.65
N ASN A 211 7.41 -3.04 -15.72
CA ASN A 211 7.84 -1.64 -15.75
C ASN A 211 6.68 -0.66 -15.95
N LYS A 212 5.56 -0.91 -15.27
CA LYS A 212 4.31 -0.15 -15.41
C LYS A 212 3.69 0.18 -14.06
N LEU A 213 2.89 1.24 -14.08
CA LEU A 213 1.87 1.48 -13.08
C LEU A 213 0.61 0.71 -13.50
N VAL A 214 0.01 0.00 -12.55
CA VAL A 214 -1.19 -0.81 -12.75
C VAL A 214 -2.25 -0.35 -11.76
N ASN A 215 -3.39 0.08 -12.27
CA ASN A 215 -4.54 0.41 -11.45
C ASN A 215 -5.31 -0.87 -11.09
N ALA A 216 -5.66 -1.04 -9.82
CA ALA A 216 -6.50 -2.15 -9.38
C ALA A 216 -7.37 -1.69 -8.22
N HIS A 217 -8.69 -1.59 -8.42
CA HIS A 217 -9.63 -1.29 -7.34
C HIS A 217 -10.68 -2.39 -7.18
N SER A 218 -11.24 -2.52 -5.98
CA SER A 218 -12.42 -3.36 -5.73
C SER A 218 -13.68 -2.57 -5.36
N VAL A 219 -13.53 -1.27 -5.09
CA VAL A 219 -14.63 -0.36 -4.76
C VAL A 219 -14.51 0.92 -5.59
N ALA A 220 -15.63 1.38 -6.14
CA ALA A 220 -15.76 2.67 -6.81
C ALA A 220 -17.06 3.35 -6.32
N THR A 221 -16.92 4.36 -5.46
CA THR A 221 -18.03 4.97 -4.70
C THR A 221 -17.91 6.49 -4.66
N THR A 222 -18.94 7.17 -4.17
CA THR A 222 -18.87 8.55 -3.68
C THR A 222 -18.90 8.61 -2.15
N GLN A 223 -18.60 9.77 -1.55
CA GLN A 223 -18.73 9.93 -0.09
C GLN A 223 -20.19 9.80 0.36
N ASN A 224 -21.14 10.36 -0.39
CA ASN A 224 -22.57 10.26 -0.05
C ASN A 224 -23.06 8.79 -0.11
N GLU A 225 -22.63 8.03 -1.13
CA GLU A 225 -22.93 6.60 -1.22
C GLU A 225 -22.32 5.83 -0.05
N LEU A 226 -21.07 6.13 0.31
CA LEU A 226 -20.37 5.50 1.42
C LEU A 226 -21.07 5.77 2.75
N ILE A 227 -21.33 7.05 3.07
CA ILE A 227 -22.00 7.46 4.31
C ILE A 227 -23.37 6.78 4.40
N GLY A 228 -24.17 6.81 3.34
CA GLY A 228 -25.48 6.14 3.32
C GLY A 228 -25.40 4.63 3.57
N LYS A 229 -24.36 3.96 3.05
CA LYS A 229 -24.11 2.53 3.31
C LYS A 229 -23.69 2.27 4.75
N VAL A 230 -22.84 3.11 5.32
CA VAL A 230 -22.39 2.99 6.72
C VAL A 230 -23.56 3.24 7.67
N GLU A 231 -24.34 4.29 7.47
CA GLU A 231 -25.56 4.59 8.23
C GLU A 231 -26.54 3.42 8.20
N GLY A 232 -26.76 2.81 7.03
CA GLY A 232 -27.63 1.64 6.90
C GLY A 232 -27.11 0.40 7.65
N ALA A 233 -25.79 0.30 7.88
CA ALA A 233 -25.18 -0.81 8.60
C ALA A 233 -25.13 -0.58 10.11
N VAL A 234 -24.93 0.67 10.56
CA VAL A 234 -24.75 1.00 11.99
C VAL A 234 -26.02 1.53 12.65
N GLY A 235 -26.96 2.11 11.90
CA GLY A 235 -28.24 2.64 12.37
C GLY A 235 -28.27 4.18 12.48
N PRO A 236 -27.48 4.81 13.37
CA PRO A 236 -27.49 6.25 13.55
C PRO A 236 -27.05 7.03 12.31
N LYS A 237 -27.63 8.23 12.16
CA LYS A 237 -27.25 9.23 11.16
C LYS A 237 -25.96 9.94 11.56
N PHE A 238 -25.21 10.37 10.57
CA PHE A 238 -23.94 11.06 10.78
C PHE A 238 -24.16 12.57 10.77
N GLU A 239 -23.47 13.29 11.65
CA GLU A 239 -23.29 14.72 11.54
C GLU A 239 -22.33 14.99 10.38
N VAL A 240 -22.82 15.70 9.35
CA VAL A 240 -22.07 15.96 8.12
C VAL A 240 -21.58 17.40 8.09
N GLU A 241 -20.26 17.56 8.04
CA GLU A 241 -19.58 18.83 7.76
C GLU A 241 -19.34 18.96 6.25
N GLN A 242 -19.85 20.01 5.62
CA GLN A 242 -19.57 20.29 4.21
C GLN A 242 -18.31 21.15 4.10
N VAL A 243 -17.31 20.69 3.34
CA VAL A 243 -16.00 21.32 3.27
C VAL A 243 -15.56 21.50 1.82
N SER A 244 -14.98 22.66 1.51
CA SER A 244 -14.27 22.89 0.25
C SER A 244 -12.94 22.14 0.27
N SER A 245 -12.71 21.23 -0.68
CA SER A 245 -11.46 20.47 -0.73
C SER A 245 -10.24 21.39 -0.89
N ASN A 246 -10.38 22.45 -1.68
CA ASN A 246 -9.30 23.42 -1.92
C ASN A 246 -8.93 24.19 -0.65
N GLU A 247 -9.91 24.61 0.14
CA GLU A 247 -9.65 25.30 1.41
C GLU A 247 -9.02 24.35 2.43
N TYR A 248 -9.54 23.13 2.51
CA TYR A 248 -9.00 22.10 3.39
C TYR A 248 -7.55 21.76 3.04
N ILE A 249 -7.25 21.53 1.77
CA ILE A 249 -5.88 21.29 1.28
C ILE A 249 -4.96 22.47 1.64
N LYS A 250 -5.43 23.71 1.48
CA LYS A 250 -4.64 24.90 1.81
C LYS A 250 -4.34 24.98 3.30
N GLU A 251 -5.31 24.67 4.16
CA GLU A 251 -5.15 24.60 5.61
C GLU A 251 -4.11 23.56 5.99
N GLN A 252 -4.25 22.32 5.52
CA GLN A 252 -3.32 21.24 5.83
C GLN A 252 -1.90 21.53 5.33
N LYS A 253 -1.76 22.17 4.16
CA LYS A 253 -0.46 22.66 3.68
C LYS A 253 0.13 23.77 4.56
N GLY A 254 -0.71 24.63 5.14
CA GLY A 254 -0.28 25.66 6.08
C GLY A 254 0.37 25.05 7.33
N LEU A 255 -0.18 23.95 7.84
CA LEU A 255 0.39 23.20 8.97
C LEU A 255 1.78 22.63 8.65
N LEU A 256 1.98 22.18 7.41
CA LEU A 256 3.28 21.65 6.95
C LEU A 256 4.33 22.73 6.67
N ALA A 257 3.92 23.98 6.41
CA ALA A 257 4.83 25.09 6.15
C ALA A 257 5.35 25.78 7.43
N GLY A 258 4.76 25.46 8.59
CA GLY A 258 5.23 25.90 9.91
C GLY A 258 6.36 25.04 10.47
N ASP A 259 6.42 24.90 11.80
CA ASP A 259 7.31 23.96 12.50
C ASP A 259 6.96 22.48 12.25
N GLY A 260 5.74 22.21 11.77
CA GLY A 260 5.17 20.89 11.47
C GLY A 260 5.53 20.27 10.11
N SER A 261 6.72 20.54 9.55
CA SER A 261 7.14 19.99 8.24
C SER A 261 7.14 18.45 8.12
N GLN A 262 6.96 17.74 9.24
CA GLN A 262 6.80 16.29 9.32
C GLN A 262 5.54 15.86 10.08
N ASP A 263 4.53 16.73 10.21
CA ASP A 263 3.27 16.38 10.84
C ASP A 263 2.58 15.25 10.05
N SER A 264 2.62 14.04 10.61
CA SER A 264 2.07 12.85 9.98
C SER A 264 0.56 12.92 9.83
N ALA A 265 -0.15 13.63 10.72
CA ALA A 265 -1.59 13.78 10.64
C ALA A 265 -1.98 14.69 9.47
N ALA A 266 -1.31 15.84 9.32
CA ALA A 266 -1.55 16.72 8.17
C ALA A 266 -1.22 16.05 6.83
N ILE A 267 -0.18 15.20 6.79
CA ILE A 267 0.13 14.39 5.60
C ILE A 267 -0.99 13.36 5.32
N GLU A 268 -1.49 12.67 6.35
CA GLU A 268 -2.57 11.69 6.18
C GLU A 268 -3.87 12.36 5.71
N GLU A 269 -4.18 13.57 6.21
CA GLU A 269 -5.32 14.36 5.76
C GLU A 269 -5.19 14.84 4.31
N LEU A 270 -3.98 15.22 3.88
CA LEU A 270 -3.72 15.53 2.46
C LEU A 270 -3.88 14.30 1.56
N VAL A 271 -3.42 13.13 2.02
CA VAL A 271 -3.63 11.86 1.30
C VAL A 271 -5.13 11.52 1.23
N SER A 272 -5.85 11.67 2.34
CA SER A 272 -7.30 11.47 2.47
C SER A 272 -8.06 12.30 1.43
N VAL A 273 -7.96 13.63 1.51
CA VAL A 273 -8.69 14.53 0.62
C VAL A 273 -8.29 14.32 -0.84
N GLU A 274 -6.99 14.18 -1.15
CA GLU A 274 -6.52 13.99 -2.52
C GLU A 274 -7.11 12.73 -3.14
N GLY A 275 -7.11 11.61 -2.40
CA GLY A 275 -7.67 10.36 -2.90
C GLY A 275 -9.19 10.37 -3.01
N ILE A 276 -9.91 11.17 -2.20
CA ILE A 276 -11.37 11.31 -2.26
C ILE A 276 -11.80 12.19 -3.44
N VAL A 277 -11.09 13.28 -3.71
CA VAL A 277 -11.46 14.23 -4.78
C VAL A 277 -10.79 13.95 -6.12
N MET A 278 -9.83 13.02 -6.15
CA MET A 278 -9.26 12.46 -7.39
C MET A 278 -10.32 11.65 -8.15
N GLN A 279 -10.79 12.21 -9.27
CA GLN A 279 -11.72 11.52 -10.16
C GLN A 279 -11.09 10.26 -10.78
N ILE A 280 -11.82 9.14 -10.70
CA ILE A 280 -11.52 7.93 -11.46
C ILE A 280 -11.38 8.29 -12.95
N GLY A 281 -10.24 7.95 -13.56
CA GLY A 281 -10.01 8.09 -15.00
C GLY A 281 -9.44 9.42 -15.48
N ARG A 282 -9.04 10.35 -14.59
CA ARG A 282 -8.31 11.58 -15.02
C ARG A 282 -6.87 11.32 -15.46
N THR A 283 -6.27 10.21 -15.09
CA THR A 283 -4.91 9.85 -15.49
C THR A 283 -4.88 9.33 -16.92
N LYS A 284 -4.51 10.19 -17.87
CA LYS A 284 -4.16 9.78 -19.24
C LYS A 284 -2.96 8.81 -19.17
N GLY A 285 -3.08 7.64 -19.79
CA GLY A 285 -1.93 6.77 -20.09
C GLY A 285 -1.70 5.54 -19.20
N ILE A 286 -2.63 5.18 -18.30
CA ILE A 286 -2.49 3.98 -17.46
C ILE A 286 -3.25 2.80 -18.09
N CYS A 287 -2.61 1.64 -18.22
CA CYS A 287 -3.28 0.41 -18.65
C CYS A 287 -4.28 -0.03 -17.58
N SER A 288 -5.55 -0.11 -17.98
CA SER A 288 -6.64 -0.77 -17.26
C SER A 288 -6.59 -2.29 -17.45
#